data_AF-A0A2E9U7Z3-F1
#
_entry.id   AF-A0A2E9U7Z3-F1
#
_cell.length_a   1.000
_cell.length_b   1.000
_cell.length_c   1.000
_cell.angle_alpha   90.00
_cell.angle_beta   90.00
_cell.angle_gamma   90.00
#
_symmetry.space_group_name_H-M   'P 1'
#
loop_
_entity.id
_entity.type
_entity.pdbx_description
1 polymer ?
#
loop_
_entity_poly.entity_id
_entity_poly.type
_entity_poly.pdbx_seq_one_letter_code
_entity_poly.pdbx_strand_id
1 'polypeptide(L)'
;MYRGVARAVGMTVFASEDTIESCVGLTRTAMEDHDFIFVHFKSTDSRGEDGDFDAKAEQIELADQTLAELLELNFDVVMVTGDHSTPATYGAHSWHPIPVLIRGPHCRANARQDGFGETSCITGALGPLRSMDVLPLVLAHAGRLGKYGA
;
A
#
# COMPACT_ATOMS: atom_id res chain seq x y z
N MET A 1 -5.84 -4.15 15.55
CA MET A 1 -7.06 -4.20 14.72
C MET A 1 -6.85 -4.99 13.42
N TYR A 2 -5.95 -4.55 12.51
CA TYR A 2 -5.77 -5.16 11.18
C TYR A 2 -5.54 -6.68 11.16
N ARG A 3 -4.77 -7.22 12.11
CA ARG A 3 -4.60 -8.68 12.25
C ARG A 3 -5.92 -9.44 12.45
N GLY A 4 -6.91 -8.83 13.09
CA GLY A 4 -8.25 -9.41 13.27
C GLY A 4 -9.07 -9.35 11.98
N VAL A 5 -9.04 -8.20 11.28
CA VAL A 5 -9.73 -8.00 10.01
C VAL A 5 -9.18 -8.95 8.92
N ALA A 6 -7.85 -9.05 8.83
CA ALA A 6 -7.18 -9.95 7.88
C ALA A 6 -7.59 -11.42 8.10
N ARG A 7 -7.65 -11.90 9.35
CA ARG A 7 -8.16 -13.25 9.66
C ARG A 7 -9.64 -13.41 9.31
N ALA A 8 -10.46 -12.39 9.57
CA ALA A 8 -11.89 -12.44 9.28
C ALA A 8 -12.18 -12.57 7.78
N VAL A 9 -11.31 -12.04 6.92
CA VAL A 9 -11.41 -12.19 5.45
C VAL A 9 -10.60 -13.37 4.90
N GLY A 10 -10.09 -14.26 5.78
CA GLY A 10 -9.46 -15.52 5.38
C GLY A 10 -7.95 -15.45 5.11
N MET A 11 -7.26 -14.38 5.50
CA MET A 11 -5.80 -14.29 5.32
C MET A 11 -5.04 -15.04 6.41
N THR A 12 -3.92 -15.64 6.03
CA THR A 12 -2.87 -16.06 6.97
C THR A 12 -2.17 -14.83 7.53
N VAL A 13 -2.07 -14.72 8.85
CA VAL A 13 -1.48 -13.54 9.51
C VAL A 13 -0.15 -13.89 10.17
N PHE A 14 0.90 -13.24 9.71
CA PHE A 14 2.22 -13.24 10.33
C PHE A 14 2.34 -12.04 11.27
N ALA A 15 2.91 -12.24 12.46
CA ALA A 15 3.19 -11.14 13.36
C ALA A 15 4.50 -10.48 12.95
N SER A 16 4.42 -9.31 12.30
CA SER A 16 5.57 -8.47 11.95
C SER A 16 5.73 -7.29 12.91
N GLU A 17 6.96 -6.78 12.93
CA GLU A 17 7.30 -5.43 13.37
C GLU A 17 7.47 -4.54 12.14
N ASP A 18 7.37 -3.22 12.31
CA ASP A 18 7.58 -2.23 11.23
C ASP A 18 9.10 -2.04 10.99
N THR A 19 9.78 -3.14 10.65
CA THR A 19 11.22 -3.19 10.34
C THR A 19 11.44 -3.89 9.00
N ILE A 20 12.51 -3.50 8.30
CA ILE A 20 12.86 -4.05 7.00
C ILE A 20 13.04 -5.57 7.11
N GLU A 21 13.80 -6.04 8.09
CA GLU A 21 14.11 -7.46 8.28
C GLU A 21 12.86 -8.29 8.53
N SER A 22 11.95 -7.79 9.38
CA SER A 22 10.69 -8.48 9.68
C SER A 22 9.79 -8.53 8.45
N CYS A 23 9.58 -7.39 7.78
CA CYS A 23 8.71 -7.30 6.61
C CYS A 23 9.22 -8.16 5.45
N VAL A 24 10.50 -8.05 5.09
CA VAL A 24 11.08 -8.77 3.94
C VAL A 24 11.18 -10.26 4.23
N GLY A 25 11.64 -10.63 5.44
CA GLY A 25 11.78 -12.04 5.83
C GLY A 25 10.44 -12.79 5.83
N LEU A 26 9.41 -12.21 6.47
CA LEU A 26 8.08 -12.81 6.52
C LEU A 26 7.39 -12.82 5.15
N THR A 27 7.62 -11.78 4.34
CA THR A 27 7.08 -11.75 2.96
C THR A 27 7.68 -12.87 2.13
N ARG A 28 8.99 -13.09 2.20
CA ARG A 28 9.65 -14.20 1.50
C ARG A 28 9.06 -15.56 1.88
N THR A 29 8.83 -15.79 3.18
CA THR A 29 8.18 -17.03 3.66
C THR A 29 6.74 -17.12 3.16
N ALA A 30 5.96 -16.04 3.21
CA ALA A 30 4.58 -16.06 2.76
C ALA A 30 4.45 -16.33 1.25
N MET A 31 5.42 -15.88 0.43
CA MET A 31 5.40 -16.14 -1.02
C MET A 31 5.54 -17.62 -1.40
N GLU A 32 5.93 -18.50 -0.49
CA GLU A 32 6.03 -19.94 -0.77
C GLU A 32 4.65 -20.58 -1.03
N ASP A 33 3.61 -20.10 -0.32
CA ASP A 33 2.27 -20.70 -0.32
C ASP A 33 1.14 -19.69 -0.65
N HIS A 34 1.46 -18.42 -0.93
CA HIS A 34 0.48 -17.35 -1.10
C HIS A 34 0.69 -16.53 -2.38
N ASP A 35 -0.41 -16.28 -3.09
CA ASP A 35 -0.46 -15.49 -4.33
C ASP A 35 -0.73 -13.99 -4.12
N PHE A 36 -1.14 -13.61 -2.92
CA PHE A 36 -1.48 -12.24 -2.56
C PHE A 36 -0.90 -11.92 -1.19
N ILE A 37 -0.03 -10.92 -1.14
CA ILE A 37 0.64 -10.48 0.08
C ILE A 37 0.16 -9.08 0.43
N PHE A 38 -0.21 -8.89 1.70
CA PHE A 38 -0.57 -7.59 2.26
C PHE A 38 0.41 -7.24 3.37
N VAL A 39 1.19 -6.17 3.16
CA VAL A 39 2.13 -5.60 4.13
C VAL A 39 1.51 -4.31 4.68
N HIS A 40 1.53 -4.14 6.00
CA HIS A 40 0.93 -3.01 6.68
C HIS A 40 1.95 -2.35 7.61
N PHE A 41 2.20 -1.05 7.40
CA PHE A 41 3.04 -0.20 8.27
C PHE A 41 2.15 0.69 9.14
N LYS A 42 2.21 0.54 10.47
CA LYS A 42 1.37 1.31 11.40
C LYS A 42 2.02 2.61 11.87
N SER A 43 3.35 2.64 11.94
CA SER A 43 4.10 3.72 12.59
C SER A 43 3.82 5.11 12.00
N THR A 44 3.58 5.21 10.68
CA THR A 44 3.27 6.45 9.97
C THR A 44 1.99 7.13 10.47
N ASP A 45 0.96 6.35 10.78
CA ASP A 45 -0.30 6.86 11.32
C ASP A 45 -0.13 7.35 12.76
N SER A 46 0.57 6.57 13.61
CA SER A 46 0.80 6.94 15.01
C SER A 46 1.53 8.29 15.13
N ARG A 47 2.53 8.54 14.28
CA ARG A 47 3.23 9.85 14.26
C ARG A 47 2.34 10.98 13.72
N GLY A 48 1.41 10.66 12.83
CA GLY A 48 0.37 11.59 12.39
C GLY A 48 -0.58 12.01 13.51
N GLU A 49 -1.02 11.07 14.36
CA GLU A 49 -1.86 11.36 15.53
C GLU A 49 -1.12 12.15 16.61
N ASP A 50 0.17 11.88 16.80
CA ASP A 50 1.04 12.65 17.72
C ASP A 50 1.25 14.11 17.27
N GLY A 51 0.90 14.43 16.03
CA GLY A 51 1.14 15.73 15.40
C GLY A 51 2.61 16.00 15.07
N ASP A 52 3.44 14.95 15.08
CA ASP A 52 4.87 15.01 14.83
C ASP A 52 5.16 14.82 13.35
N PHE A 53 5.33 15.94 12.64
CA PHE A 53 5.56 15.95 11.20
C PHE A 53 6.88 15.28 10.82
N ASP A 54 7.97 15.62 11.51
CA ASP A 54 9.30 15.14 11.18
C ASP A 54 9.40 13.64 11.44
N ALA A 55 8.90 13.17 12.59
CA ALA A 55 8.90 11.74 12.88
C ALA A 55 7.97 10.96 11.94
N LYS A 56 6.86 11.57 11.46
CA LYS A 56 6.03 10.94 10.43
C LYS A 56 6.79 10.80 9.10
N ALA A 57 7.53 11.81 8.69
CA ALA A 57 8.36 11.77 7.48
C ALA A 57 9.42 10.67 7.57
N GLU A 58 10.12 10.55 8.70
CA GLU A 58 11.10 9.48 8.95
C GLU A 58 10.48 8.08 8.81
N GLN A 59 9.25 7.88 9.30
CA GLN A 59 8.56 6.60 9.14
C GLN A 59 8.13 6.31 7.69
N ILE A 60 7.83 7.34 6.90
CA ILE A 60 7.57 7.19 5.46
C ILE A 60 8.85 6.80 4.72
N GLU A 61 9.99 7.40 5.06
CA GLU A 61 11.30 7.05 4.50
C GLU A 61 11.70 5.61 4.85
N LEU A 62 11.43 5.16 6.08
CA LEU A 62 11.63 3.75 6.45
C LEU A 62 10.72 2.80 5.66
N ALA A 63 9.47 3.18 5.42
CA ALA A 63 8.55 2.41 4.59
C ALA A 63 9.01 2.35 3.12
N ASP A 64 9.58 3.45 2.59
CA ASP A 64 10.16 3.50 1.24
C ASP A 64 11.39 2.58 1.11
N GLN A 65 12.30 2.60 2.07
CA GLN A 65 13.44 1.66 2.14
C GLN A 65 12.97 0.20 2.21
N THR A 66 11.94 -0.06 3.03
CA THR A 66 11.33 -1.40 3.12
C THR A 66 10.71 -1.82 1.79
N LEU A 67 10.01 -0.91 1.11
CA LEU A 67 9.42 -1.16 -0.20
C LEU A 67 10.49 -1.49 -1.23
N ALA A 68 11.63 -0.79 -1.24
CA ALA A 68 12.74 -1.08 -2.14
C ALA A 68 13.23 -2.53 -1.99
N GLU A 69 13.44 -3.01 -0.76
CA GLU A 69 13.84 -4.40 -0.50
C GLU A 69 12.75 -5.42 -0.85
N LEU A 70 11.47 -5.08 -0.65
CA LEU A 70 10.34 -5.93 -1.07
C LEU A 70 10.26 -6.05 -2.60
N LEU A 71 10.63 -5.01 -3.35
CA LEU A 71 10.60 -5.03 -4.81
C LEU A 71 11.63 -6.02 -5.41
N GLU A 72 12.72 -6.30 -4.69
CA GLU A 72 13.70 -7.33 -5.08
C GLU A 72 13.13 -8.76 -5.05
N LEU A 73 11.96 -8.95 -4.43
CA LEU A 73 11.23 -10.22 -4.44
C LEU A 73 10.45 -10.48 -5.75
N ASN A 74 10.53 -9.57 -6.73
CA ASN A 74 9.98 -9.72 -8.09
C ASN A 74 8.46 -9.96 -8.16
N PHE A 75 7.67 -9.18 -7.43
CA PHE A 75 6.22 -9.16 -7.58
C PHE A 75 5.78 -8.69 -8.98
N ASP A 76 4.80 -9.39 -9.58
CA ASP A 76 4.22 -9.02 -10.89
C ASP A 76 3.43 -7.70 -10.81
N VAL A 77 2.65 -7.53 -9.74
CA VAL A 77 1.81 -6.37 -9.49
C VAL A 77 2.07 -5.86 -8.08
N VAL A 78 2.32 -4.56 -7.96
CA VAL A 78 2.58 -3.87 -6.69
C VAL A 78 1.61 -2.72 -6.56
N MET A 79 1.05 -2.56 -5.37
CA MET A 79 0.12 -1.50 -5.04
C MET A 79 0.53 -0.83 -3.73
N VAL A 80 0.60 0.50 -3.72
CA VAL A 80 1.00 1.30 -2.55
C VAL A 80 -0.07 2.35 -2.28
N THR A 81 -0.51 2.44 -1.02
CA THR A 81 -1.45 3.45 -0.55
C THR A 81 -1.50 3.50 0.99
N GLY A 82 -2.28 4.41 1.54
CA GLY A 82 -2.77 4.36 2.92
C GLY A 82 -4.19 3.82 2.99
N ASP A 83 -4.72 3.52 4.16
CA ASP A 83 -6.14 3.20 4.33
C ASP A 83 -6.98 4.44 4.69
N HIS A 84 -6.34 5.47 5.26
CA HIS A 84 -6.89 6.81 5.46
C HIS A 84 -5.80 7.89 5.55
N SER A 85 -6.21 9.16 5.56
CA SER A 85 -5.31 10.29 5.81
C SER A 85 -5.30 10.69 7.28
N THR A 86 -4.11 10.79 7.87
CA THR A 86 -3.88 11.32 9.23
C THR A 86 -2.87 12.48 9.17
N PRO A 87 -3.29 13.71 8.80
CA PRO A 87 -2.37 14.84 8.67
C PRO A 87 -1.77 15.19 10.04
N ALA A 88 -0.43 15.33 10.13
CA ALA A 88 0.23 15.68 11.40
C ALA A 88 -0.21 17.05 11.91
N THR A 89 -0.49 18.01 11.03
CA THR A 89 -1.05 19.32 11.39
C THR A 89 -2.47 19.25 11.97
N TYR A 90 -3.18 18.14 11.76
CA TYR A 90 -4.53 17.91 12.27
C TYR A 90 -4.57 16.96 13.47
N GLY A 91 -3.62 16.02 13.57
CA GLY A 91 -3.49 15.12 14.73
C GLY A 91 -4.56 14.03 14.83
N ALA A 92 -5.31 13.78 13.75
CA ALA A 92 -6.38 12.80 13.73
C ALA A 92 -6.67 12.32 12.30
N HIS A 93 -7.47 11.25 12.18
CA HIS A 93 -7.98 10.79 10.90
C HIS A 93 -8.83 11.90 10.24
N SER A 94 -8.71 12.01 8.92
CA SER A 94 -9.42 13.01 8.12
C SER A 94 -10.02 12.39 6.86
N TRP A 95 -10.92 13.13 6.22
CA TRP A 95 -11.63 12.73 5.00
C TRP A 95 -10.85 13.00 3.71
N HIS A 96 -9.62 13.51 3.81
CA HIS A 96 -8.80 13.81 2.63
C HIS A 96 -8.54 12.53 1.83
N PRO A 97 -8.47 12.63 0.49
CA PRO A 97 -8.13 11.48 -0.34
C PRO A 97 -6.68 11.05 -0.08
N ILE A 98 -6.44 9.76 -0.25
CA ILE A 98 -5.14 9.11 -0.11
C ILE A 98 -4.48 8.93 -1.49
N PRO A 99 -3.14 9.02 -1.59
CA PRO A 99 -2.43 8.69 -2.81
C PRO A 99 -2.49 7.17 -3.07
N VAL A 100 -2.69 6.77 -4.33
CA VAL A 100 -2.71 5.37 -4.77
C VAL A 100 -1.78 5.21 -5.95
N LEU A 101 -0.91 4.20 -5.89
CA LEU A 101 -0.05 3.79 -6.99
C LEU A 101 -0.26 2.31 -7.27
N ILE A 102 -0.36 1.96 -8.55
CA ILE A 102 -0.36 0.58 -9.04
C ILE A 102 0.73 0.46 -10.11
N ARG A 103 1.61 -0.52 -9.94
CA ARG A 103 2.61 -0.93 -10.92
C ARG A 103 2.30 -2.36 -11.33
N GLY A 104 2.32 -2.63 -12.63
CA GLY A 104 2.12 -3.96 -13.18
C GLY A 104 2.36 -3.99 -14.70
N PRO A 105 2.39 -5.18 -15.32
CA PRO A 105 2.79 -5.36 -16.72
C PRO A 105 1.89 -4.63 -17.73
N HIS A 106 0.63 -4.35 -17.36
CA HIS A 106 -0.36 -3.71 -18.22
C HIS A 106 -0.71 -2.27 -17.81
N CYS A 107 0.07 -1.67 -16.90
CA CYS A 107 -0.12 -0.28 -16.52
C CYS A 107 0.26 0.65 -17.68
N ARG A 108 -0.51 1.73 -17.87
CA ARG A 108 -0.16 2.79 -18.81
C ARG A 108 0.75 3.79 -18.10
N ALA A 109 1.95 3.99 -18.61
CA ALA A 109 2.86 4.99 -18.07
C ALA A 109 2.25 6.39 -18.19
N ASN A 110 2.32 7.17 -17.10
CA ASN A 110 2.01 8.59 -17.12
C ASN A 110 3.31 9.38 -16.98
N ALA A 111 3.91 9.76 -18.11
CA ALA A 111 5.20 10.46 -18.16
C ALA A 111 5.20 11.85 -17.49
N ARG A 112 4.04 12.34 -17.01
CA ARG A 112 3.93 13.61 -16.28
C ARG A 112 4.20 13.46 -14.78
N GLN A 113 4.26 12.24 -14.26
CA GLN A 113 4.47 11.99 -12.83
C GLN A 113 5.94 11.66 -12.58
N ASP A 114 6.54 12.38 -11.63
CA ASP A 114 7.94 12.27 -11.22
C ASP A 114 8.11 11.77 -9.78
N GLY A 115 7.01 11.50 -9.08
CA GLY A 115 7.03 11.02 -7.69
C GLY A 115 5.69 10.48 -7.19
N PHE A 116 5.67 10.03 -5.95
CA PHE A 116 4.49 9.55 -5.24
C PHE A 116 4.18 10.46 -4.05
N GLY A 117 2.97 11.02 -4.06
CA GLY A 117 2.51 11.98 -3.05
C GLY A 117 1.19 12.61 -3.47
N GLU A 118 0.55 13.35 -2.58
CA GLU A 118 -0.78 13.91 -2.78
C GLU A 118 -0.86 14.77 -4.06
N THR A 119 0.10 15.68 -4.25
CA THR A 119 0.13 16.58 -5.41
C THR A 119 0.31 15.84 -6.75
N SER A 120 1.21 14.86 -6.80
CA SER A 120 1.44 14.04 -8.00
C SER A 120 0.20 13.18 -8.32
N CYS A 121 -0.38 12.54 -7.31
CA CYS A 121 -1.54 11.67 -7.48
C CYS A 121 -2.81 12.40 -7.94
N ILE A 122 -2.99 13.70 -7.64
CA ILE A 122 -4.13 14.50 -8.14
C ILE A 122 -4.21 14.51 -9.68
N THR A 123 -3.06 14.43 -10.37
CA THR A 123 -2.99 14.40 -11.84
C THR A 123 -2.63 13.01 -12.39
N GLY A 124 -2.75 11.98 -11.54
CA GLY A 124 -2.48 10.59 -11.87
C GLY A 124 -3.52 10.01 -12.85
N ALA A 125 -3.11 9.01 -13.62
CA ALA A 125 -3.97 8.41 -14.64
C ALA A 125 -5.17 7.62 -14.08
N LEU A 126 -5.10 7.22 -12.81
CA LEU A 126 -6.21 6.55 -12.11
C LEU A 126 -7.40 7.49 -11.86
N GLY A 127 -7.13 8.80 -11.72
CA GLY A 127 -8.14 9.76 -11.29
C GLY A 127 -8.71 9.46 -9.91
N PRO A 128 -9.85 10.08 -9.54
CA PRO A 128 -10.56 9.79 -8.31
C PRO A 128 -11.23 8.41 -8.38
N LEU A 129 -11.00 7.58 -7.37
CA LEU A 129 -11.59 6.24 -7.24
C LEU A 129 -12.02 5.96 -5.80
N ARG A 130 -12.96 5.03 -5.60
CA ARG A 130 -13.34 4.57 -4.26
C ARG A 130 -12.36 3.50 -3.80
N SER A 131 -12.04 3.46 -2.50
CA SER A 131 -11.12 2.45 -1.95
C SER A 131 -11.55 1.01 -2.23
N MET A 132 -12.87 0.75 -2.29
CA MET A 132 -13.40 -0.59 -2.63
C MET A 132 -13.09 -1.04 -4.07
N ASP A 133 -12.85 -0.09 -4.98
CA ASP A 133 -12.58 -0.39 -6.40
C ASP A 133 -11.10 -0.70 -6.65
N VAL A 134 -10.24 -0.44 -5.67
CA VAL A 134 -8.77 -0.60 -5.78
C VAL A 134 -8.36 -2.06 -5.92
N LEU A 135 -8.84 -2.94 -5.03
CA LEU A 135 -8.48 -4.36 -5.08
C LEU A 135 -8.96 -5.05 -6.37
N PRO A 136 -10.20 -4.85 -6.85
CA PRO A 136 -10.60 -5.30 -8.18
C PRO A 136 -9.65 -4.84 -9.29
N LEU A 137 -9.21 -3.58 -9.27
CA LEU A 137 -8.27 -3.06 -10.27
C LEU A 137 -6.89 -3.73 -10.19
N VAL A 138 -6.38 -3.97 -8.98
CA VAL A 138 -5.13 -4.74 -8.77
C VAL A 138 -5.26 -6.16 -9.31
N LEU A 139 -6.37 -6.85 -9.03
CA LEU A 139 -6.64 -8.19 -9.55
C LEU A 139 -6.77 -8.20 -11.08
N ALA A 140 -7.31 -7.13 -11.68
CA ALA A 140 -7.36 -6.98 -13.13
C ALA A 140 -5.95 -6.89 -13.73
N HIS A 141 -5.06 -6.09 -13.13
CA HIS A 141 -3.66 -6.01 -13.53
C HIS A 141 -2.90 -7.32 -13.37
N ALA A 142 -3.28 -8.13 -12.37
CA ALA A 142 -2.71 -9.46 -12.13
C ALA A 142 -3.32 -10.57 -12.99
N GLY A 143 -4.30 -10.26 -13.85
CA GLY A 143 -5.00 -11.26 -14.67
C GLY A 143 -5.84 -12.25 -13.87
N ARG A 144 -6.26 -11.88 -12.64
CA ARG A 144 -6.99 -12.75 -11.70
C ARG A 144 -8.49 -12.44 -11.61
N LEU A 145 -9.03 -11.67 -12.56
CA LEU A 145 -10.48 -11.47 -12.69
C LEU A 145 -11.07 -12.42 -13.73
N GLY A 146 -12.17 -13.08 -13.37
CA GLY A 146 -13.02 -13.80 -14.31
C GLY A 146 -13.86 -12.84 -15.13
N LYS A 147 -14.07 -13.15 -16.41
CA LYS A 147 -15.03 -12.44 -17.26
C LYS A 147 -16.45 -12.73 -16.79
N TYR A 148 -17.27 -11.70 -16.62
CA TYR A 148 -18.70 -11.84 -16.33
C TYR A 148 -19.52 -11.68 -17.60
N GLY A 149 -20.16 -12.76 -18.05
CA GLY A 149 -20.88 -12.82 -19.33
C GLY A 149 -19.95 -12.92 -20.55
N ALA A 150 -20.55 -13.31 -21.69
CA ALA A 150 -19.94 -13.57 -23.01
C ALA A 150 -18.85 -14.66 -23.07
#